data_AF-A0A2D7NE71-F1
#
_entry.id   AF-A0A2D7NE71-F1
#
_cell.length_a   1.000
_cell.length_b   1.000
_cell.length_c   1.000
_cell.angle_alpha   90.00
_cell.angle_beta   90.00
_cell.angle_gamma   90.00
#
_symmetry.space_group_name_H-M   'P 1'
#
loop_
_entity.id
_entity.type
_entity.pdbx_description
1 polymer ?
#
loop_
_entity_poly.entity_id
_entity_poly.type
_entity_poly.pdbx_seq_one_letter_code
_entity_poly.pdbx_strand_id
1 'polypeptide(L)' 'NELDLLIRTGGDHRISNFLLYHLAYTEIQFSDTLWPDFTEKEFIKCLEEFSKTERRFGKRTI' A
#
# COMPACT_ATOMS: atom_id res chain seq x y z
N ASN A 1 8.44 9.99 10.70
CA ASN A 1 8.58 8.73 9.93
C ASN A 1 7.26 7.99 10.03
N GLU A 2 6.35 8.28 9.11
CA GLU A 2 5.08 7.56 8.96
C GLU A 2 5.12 6.78 7.64
N LEU A 3 4.45 5.63 7.57
CA LEU A 3 4.44 4.80 6.37
C LEU A 3 3.38 5.33 5.40
N ASP A 4 3.77 5.58 4.16
CA ASP A 4 2.86 6.17 3.16
C ASP A 4 2.19 5.12 2.27
N LEU A 5 2.94 4.08 1.91
CA LEU A 5 2.48 2.98 1.05
C LEU A 5 2.98 1.64 1.61
N LEU A 6 2.07 0.67 1.72
CA LEU A 6 2.35 -0.74 1.98
C LEU A 6 2.04 -1.55 0.72
N ILE A 7 3.02 -2.25 0.17
CA ILE A 7 2.83 -3.22 -0.92
C ILE A 7 2.83 -4.62 -0.33
N ARG A 8 1.73 -5.37 -0.53
CA ARG A 8 1.52 -6.73 -0.01
C ARG A 8 1.38 -7.73 -1.16
N THR A 9 2.44 -8.50 -1.40
CA THR A 9 2.47 -9.58 -2.38
C THR A 9 1.85 -10.87 -1.83
N GLY A 10 1.52 -11.82 -2.71
CA GLY A 10 1.08 -13.16 -2.35
C GLY A 10 -0.43 -13.42 -2.45
N GLY A 11 -1.22 -12.50 -3.03
CA GLY A 11 -2.66 -12.67 -3.29
C GLY A 11 -3.58 -12.61 -2.06
N ASP A 12 -3.01 -12.48 -0.86
CA ASP A 12 -3.78 -12.36 0.37
C ASP A 12 -4.19 -10.89 0.64
N HIS A 13 -5.49 -10.61 0.61
CA HIS A 13 -6.05 -9.28 0.92
C HIS A 13 -6.22 -9.06 2.42
N ARG A 14 -5.13 -9.23 3.17
CA ARG A 14 -5.05 -9.02 4.62
C ARG A 14 -3.71 -8.44 5.02
N ILE A 15 -3.75 -7.59 6.04
CA ILE A 15 -2.53 -7.07 6.69
C ILE A 15 -1.90 -8.09 7.65
N SER A 16 -2.63 -9.14 8.04
CA SER A 16 -2.16 -10.13 9.03
C SER A 16 -1.69 -9.45 10.32
N ASN A 17 -0.41 -9.58 10.69
CA ASN A 17 0.14 -9.07 11.94
C ASN A 17 0.88 -7.72 11.79
N PHE A 18 0.61 -6.97 10.73
CA PHE A 18 1.09 -5.58 10.64
C PHE A 18 0.23 -4.68 11.54
N LEU A 19 0.90 -3.85 12.35
CA LEU A 19 0.24 -3.01 13.36
C LEU A 19 -0.65 -1.94 12.72
N LEU A 20 -1.97 -2.06 12.92
CA LEU A 20 -2.98 -1.12 12.38
C LEU A 20 -2.71 0.35 12.73
N TYR A 21 -2.22 0.64 13.94
CA TYR A 21 -1.91 2.01 14.36
C TYR A 21 -0.86 2.67 13.46
N HIS A 22 0.17 1.91 13.05
CA HIS A 22 1.18 2.41 12.13
C HIS A 22 0.67 2.57 10.68
N LEU A 23 -0.51 2.02 10.38
CA LEU A 23 -1.14 2.02 9.06
C LEU A 23 -2.32 3.00 8.93
N ALA A 24 -2.60 3.81 9.95
CA ALA A 24 -3.85 4.60 10.05
C ALA A 24 -4.17 5.46 8.82
N TYR A 25 -3.15 5.95 8.12
CA TYR A 25 -3.29 6.72 6.87
C TYR A 25 -2.42 6.17 5.73
N THR A 26 -1.95 4.93 5.87
CA THR A 26 -1.11 4.26 4.88
C THR A 26 -1.98 3.71 3.76
N GLU A 27 -1.61 3.98 2.52
CA GLU A 27 -2.23 3.34 1.36
C GLU A 27 -1.76 1.89 1.25
N ILE A 28 -2.64 0.98 0.84
CA ILE A 28 -2.31 -0.45 0.75
C ILE A 28 -2.53 -0.93 -0.68
N GLN A 29 -1.48 -1.46 -1.28
CA GLN A 29 -1.48 -2.10 -2.59
C GLN A 29 -1.30 -3.61 -2.42
N PHE A 30 -2.23 -4.39 -2.96
CA PHE A 30 -2.14 -5.84 -2.96
C PHE A 30 -1.70 -6.34 -4.34
N SER A 31 -0.78 -7.30 -4.37
CA SER A 31 -0.36 -7.98 -5.60
C SER A 31 -0.56 -9.48 -5.47
N ASP A 32 -1.14 -10.09 -6.50
CA ASP A 32 -1.29 -11.54 -6.62
C ASP A 32 0.06 -12.24 -6.87
N THR A 33 1.06 -11.50 -7.33
CA THR A 33 2.41 -12.03 -7.56
C THR A 33 3.01 -12.51 -6.26
N LEU A 34 3.52 -13.74 -6.25
CA LEU A 34 4.21 -14.30 -5.10
C LEU A 34 5.58 -13.64 -4.94
N TRP A 35 6.07 -13.54 -3.70
CA TRP A 35 7.50 -13.30 -3.49
C TRP A 35 8.25 -14.63 -3.70
N PRO A 36 9.39 -14.67 -4.42
CA PRO A 36 10.22 -13.56 -4.90
C PRO A 36 9.95 -13.10 -6.35
N ASP A 37 8.89 -13.57 -7.00
CA ASP A 37 8.59 -13.27 -8.41
C ASP A 37 8.19 -11.82 -8.67
N PHE A 38 7.91 -11.05 -7.62
CA PHE A 38 7.55 -9.63 -7.70
C PHE A 38 8.70 -8.80 -8.32
N THR A 39 8.41 -8.16 -9.44
CA THR A 39 9.42 -7.49 -10.27
C THR A 39 9.54 -5.99 -9.99
N GLU A 40 10.66 -5.39 -10.40
CA GLU A 40 10.85 -3.92 -10.39
C GLU A 40 9.77 -3.19 -11.20
N LYS A 41 9.30 -3.79 -12.30
CA LYS A 41 8.22 -3.22 -13.12
C LYS A 41 6.91 -3.11 -12.34
N GLU A 42 6.56 -4.14 -11.56
CA GLU A 42 5.38 -4.11 -10.70
C GLU A 42 5.54 -3.11 -9.56
N PHE A 43 6.76 -3.01 -8.99
CA PHE A 43 7.06 -1.97 -8.00
C PHE A 43 6.82 -0.57 -8.55
N ILE A 44 7.35 -0.25 -9.74
CA ILE A 44 7.13 1.04 -10.41
C ILE A 44 5.64 1.28 -10.63
N LYS A 45 4.90 0.28 -11.09
CA LYS A 45 3.45 0.37 -11.27
C LYS A 45 2.72 0.72 -9.96
N CYS A 46 3.07 0.07 -8.84
CA CYS A 46 2.49 0.41 -7.54
C CYS A 46 2.78 1.87 -7.13
N LEU A 47 3.99 2.37 -7.43
CA LEU A 47 4.35 3.78 -7.16
C LEU A 47 3.58 4.76 -8.05
N GLU A 48 3.42 4.46 -9.33
CA GLU A 48 2.63 5.29 -10.26
C GLU A 48 1.17 5.37 -9.83
N GLU A 49 0.59 4.25 -9.39
CA GLU A 49 -0.77 4.22 -8.84
C GLU A 49 -0.86 5.02 -7.54
N PHE A 50 0.09 4.82 -6.62
CA PHE A 50 0.16 5.59 -5.38
C PHE A 50 0.28 7.09 -5.60
N SER A 51 1.06 7.54 -6.59
CA SER A 51 1.24 8.97 -6.89
C SER A 51 -0.05 9.69 -7.31
N LYS A 52 -1.07 8.95 -7.75
CA LYS A 52 -2.38 9.49 -8.15
C LYS A 52 -3.34 9.60 -6.97
N THR A 53 -2.99 9.04 -5.82
CA THR A 53 -3.86 9.04 -4.64
C THR A 53 -3.81 10.39 -3.92
N GLU A 54 -4.97 11.04 -3.81
CA GLU A 54 -5.13 12.23 -2.97
C GLU A 54 -5.38 11.82 -1.52
N ARG A 55 -4.33 11.91 -0.68
CA ARG A 55 -4.42 11.52 0.73
C ARG A 55 -5.00 12.65 1.57
N ARG A 56 -6.15 12.38 2.20
CA ARG A 56 -6.91 13.37 2.98
C ARG A 56 -6.54 13.40 4.46
N PHE A 57 -5.85 12.39 4.99
CA PHE A 57 -5.40 12.32 6.39
C PHE A 57 -6.52 12.66 7.40
N GLY A 58 -7.73 12.12 7.19
CA GLY A 58 -8.88 12.37 8.07
C GLY A 58 -9.55 13.74 7.92
N LYS A 59 -9.12 14.59 6.97
CA LYS A 59 -9.79 15.86 6.68
C LYS A 59 -11.17 15.62 6.08
N ARG A 60 -12.20 16.28 6.65
CA ARG A 60 -13.56 16.33 6.10
C ARG A 60 -13.74 17.67 5.40
N THR A 61 -13.94 17.66 4.09
CA THR A 61 -14.40 18.85 3.37
C THR A 61 -15.84 19.12 3.80
N ILE A 62 -16.08 20.27 4.43
CA ILE A 62 -17.42 20.80 4.71
C ILE A 62 -17.84 21.62 3.49
#